data_AF-A0A4Q7MX08-F1
#
_entry.id   AF-A0A4Q7MX08-F1
#
_cell.length_a   1.000
_cell.length_b   1.000
_cell.length_c   1.000
_cell.angle_alpha   90.00
_cell.angle_beta   90.00
_cell.angle_gamma   90.00
#
_symmetry.space_group_name_H-M   'P 1'
#
loop_
_entity.id
_entity.type
_entity.pdbx_description
1 polymer ?
#
loop_
_entity_poly.entity_id
_entity_poly.type
_entity_poly.pdbx_seq_one_letter_code
_entity_poly.pdbx_strand_id
1 'polypeptide(L)'
;MTSIQPTPSTGTTRILRGLFTVMALAYLAACFTPLHIHFDSIRYYNIKDCLEYGCPPDSFAATDYLPYGYTALLIGLSKLGILNGFFIVFVNCIYLFLGIWFVRKLFSEQLSPFLFYSLVLFNWTVIKFSTHPLSEMQYIFFSCSSLYCFHLYTKQKGYKWLILAFLLGFLTLLTRTVGISLIPALVLGVVYQHRAEISRIIRKNKLVIVAIIVVLAILAFFAKQLKIMDYTSLLKTSMGKGAGSFFAENLKNHLQELGEVFVNMPASKLMGYLPGAAGPALFVMLGVAILIWLFWVLFSKRSGIPFYIKMYLVFYAFIIINWPYYDPRFWVPVLPLIIAVLLHTPFNSKPWLKSLSRVYLGFYLMLGIIAAIYSLKTGLNKEEFAKKQANGVYRNEYETHFFGKPLSDTAVHLDQNVVDILNKYDK
;
A
#
# COMPACT_ATOMS: atom_id res chain seq x y z
N MET A 1 -5.51 -5.39 31.75
CA MET A 1 -4.11 -4.93 31.67
C MET A 1 -3.71 -4.84 30.20
N THR A 2 -3.79 -3.65 29.62
CA THR A 2 -3.18 -3.34 28.32
C THR A 2 -1.67 -3.45 28.48
N SER A 3 -1.01 -4.35 27.74
CA SER A 3 0.45 -4.40 27.75
C SER A 3 0.97 -3.16 27.02
N ILE A 4 1.23 -2.10 27.79
CA ILE A 4 1.92 -0.91 27.29
C ILE A 4 3.28 -1.40 26.78
N GLN A 5 3.61 -1.11 25.52
CA GLN A 5 4.95 -1.41 25.01
C GLN A 5 5.98 -0.79 25.97
N PRO A 6 7.03 -1.53 26.36
CA PRO A 6 8.10 -0.93 27.15
C PRO A 6 8.69 0.23 26.37
N THR A 7 8.61 1.42 26.95
CA THR A 7 9.16 2.63 26.35
C THR A 7 10.65 2.41 26.08
N PRO A 8 11.13 2.65 24.84
CA PRO A 8 12.54 2.54 24.54
C PRO A 8 13.36 3.41 25.50
N SER A 9 14.61 3.04 25.74
CA SER A 9 15.51 3.88 26.52
C SER A 9 15.61 5.29 25.91
N THR A 10 15.88 6.30 26.73
CA THR A 10 16.04 7.69 26.27
C THR A 10 17.07 7.82 25.15
N GLY A 11 18.19 7.08 25.25
CA GLY A 11 19.22 7.01 24.20
C GLY A 11 18.69 6.42 22.89
N THR A 12 18.00 5.28 22.94
CA THR A 12 17.39 4.66 21.74
C THR A 12 16.39 5.60 21.07
N THR A 13 15.58 6.31 21.86
CA THR A 13 14.59 7.26 21.33
C THR A 13 15.27 8.43 20.59
N ARG A 14 16.40 8.95 21.10
CA ARG A 14 17.17 10.00 20.42
C ARG A 14 17.74 9.51 19.07
N ILE A 15 18.29 8.30 19.03
CA ILE A 15 18.81 7.69 17.80
C ILE A 15 17.68 7.52 16.77
N LEU A 16 16.55 6.92 17.16
CA LEU A 16 15.41 6.73 16.26
C LEU A 16 14.83 8.06 15.75
N ARG A 17 14.83 9.11 16.57
CA ARG A 17 14.43 10.46 16.14
C ARG A 17 15.39 11.05 15.11
N GLY A 18 16.70 10.88 15.31
CA GLY A 18 17.71 11.28 14.33
C GLY A 18 17.53 10.54 13.00
N LEU A 19 17.40 9.21 13.06
CA LEU A 19 17.15 8.36 11.89
C LEU A 19 15.86 8.73 11.15
N PHE A 20 14.77 8.99 11.88
CA PHE A 20 13.53 9.50 11.30
C PHE A 20 13.74 10.81 10.54
N THR A 21 14.50 11.74 11.11
CA THR A 21 14.77 13.04 10.47
C THR A 21 15.58 12.88 9.20
N VAL A 22 16.64 12.06 9.24
CA VAL A 22 17.45 11.72 8.05
C VAL A 22 16.60 11.09 6.96
N MET A 23 15.73 10.13 7.32
CA MET A 23 14.88 9.48 6.34
C MET A 23 13.83 10.45 5.76
N ALA A 24 13.25 11.33 6.58
CA ALA A 24 12.34 12.36 6.09
C ALA A 24 13.02 13.29 5.06
N LEU A 25 14.28 13.68 5.31
CA LEU A 25 15.08 14.44 4.35
C LEU A 25 15.36 13.62 3.08
N ALA A 26 15.58 12.31 3.18
CA ALA A 26 15.76 11.45 2.01
C ALA A 26 14.51 11.39 1.12
N TYR A 27 13.31 11.30 1.71
CA TYR A 27 12.03 11.39 0.98
C TYR A 27 11.86 12.74 0.27
N LEU A 28 12.21 13.85 0.94
CA LEU A 28 12.17 15.17 0.31
C LEU A 28 13.21 15.32 -0.81
N ALA A 29 14.42 14.79 -0.62
CA ALA A 29 15.45 14.76 -1.65
C ALA A 29 15.01 13.94 -2.88
N ALA A 30 14.23 12.88 -2.68
CA ALA A 30 13.69 12.07 -3.76
C ALA A 30 12.73 12.84 -4.69
N CYS A 31 12.19 13.98 -4.25
CA CYS A 31 11.37 14.86 -5.11
C CYS A 31 12.18 15.45 -6.27
N PHE A 32 13.50 15.51 -6.16
CA PHE A 32 14.38 16.00 -7.24
C PHE A 32 14.87 14.88 -8.17
N THR A 33 14.35 13.66 -8.02
CA THR A 33 14.65 12.57 -8.96
C THR A 33 13.69 12.63 -10.16
N PRO A 34 14.12 12.16 -11.35
CA PRO A 34 13.27 12.08 -12.54
C PRO A 34 12.02 11.24 -12.29
N LEU A 35 11.01 11.41 -13.13
CA LEU A 35 9.75 10.69 -13.05
C LEU A 35 9.96 9.17 -13.14
N HIS A 36 9.61 8.43 -12.07
CA HIS A 36 9.75 6.97 -12.03
C HIS A 36 8.58 6.27 -12.72
N ILE A 37 8.66 6.11 -14.04
CA ILE A 37 7.65 5.36 -14.81
C ILE A 37 7.59 3.89 -14.38
N HIS A 38 6.36 3.41 -14.26
CA HIS A 38 5.95 2.05 -14.01
C HIS A 38 4.80 1.69 -14.96
N PHE A 39 4.55 0.40 -15.18
CA PHE A 39 3.46 -0.06 -16.04
C PHE A 39 2.11 0.61 -15.70
N ASP A 40 1.70 0.59 -14.43
CA ASP A 40 0.45 1.24 -14.00
C ASP A 40 0.49 2.78 -14.05
N SER A 41 1.66 3.42 -13.94
CA SER A 41 1.73 4.89 -14.07
C SER A 41 1.46 5.32 -15.51
N ILE A 42 1.95 4.56 -16.50
CA ILE A 42 1.65 4.78 -17.93
C ILE A 42 0.14 4.73 -18.15
N ARG A 43 -0.54 3.73 -17.57
CA ARG A 43 -2.00 3.60 -17.64
C ARG A 43 -2.71 4.80 -17.03
N TYR A 44 -2.29 5.26 -15.84
CA TYR A 44 -2.85 6.45 -15.21
C TYR A 44 -2.70 7.70 -16.08
N TYR A 45 -1.54 7.91 -16.72
CA TYR A 45 -1.33 9.02 -17.64
C TYR A 45 -2.17 8.90 -18.91
N ASN A 46 -2.27 7.71 -19.50
CA ASN A 46 -3.08 7.47 -20.68
C ASN A 46 -4.58 7.74 -20.40
N ILE A 47 -5.10 7.28 -19.26
CA ILE A 47 -6.48 7.57 -18.84
C ILE A 47 -6.65 9.08 -18.61
N LYS A 48 -5.69 9.72 -17.94
CA LYS A 48 -5.71 11.16 -17.67
C LYS A 48 -5.75 11.97 -18.97
N ASP A 49 -4.89 11.64 -19.93
CA ASP A 49 -4.84 12.33 -21.23
C ASP A 49 -6.07 12.02 -22.08
N CYS A 50 -6.59 10.80 -22.06
CA CYS A 50 -7.88 10.50 -22.68
C CYS A 50 -9.02 11.36 -22.11
N LEU A 51 -9.08 11.54 -20.78
CA LEU A 51 -10.10 12.37 -20.14
C LEU A 51 -9.93 13.86 -20.41
N GLU A 52 -8.69 14.36 -20.56
CA GLU A 52 -8.43 15.78 -20.81
C GLU A 52 -8.57 16.18 -22.28
N TYR A 53 -8.10 15.35 -23.22
CA TYR A 53 -8.02 15.69 -24.64
C TYR A 53 -9.00 14.89 -25.52
N GLY A 54 -9.71 13.93 -24.94
CA GLY A 54 -10.50 12.95 -25.67
C GLY A 54 -9.63 11.80 -26.21
N CYS A 55 -10.23 10.63 -26.36
CA CYS A 55 -9.62 9.51 -27.06
C CYS A 55 -10.68 8.65 -27.74
N PRO A 56 -10.32 7.80 -28.72
CA PRO A 56 -11.26 6.85 -29.31
C PRO A 56 -11.88 5.95 -28.24
N PRO A 57 -13.20 5.64 -28.33
CA PRO A 57 -13.92 4.86 -27.32
C PRO A 57 -13.42 3.41 -27.18
N ASP A 58 -12.76 2.89 -28.21
CA ASP A 58 -12.14 1.57 -28.30
C ASP A 58 -10.65 1.57 -27.88
N SER A 59 -10.09 2.73 -27.55
CA SER A 59 -8.71 2.81 -27.10
C SER A 59 -8.48 2.06 -25.79
N PHE A 60 -7.24 1.65 -25.57
CA PHE A 60 -6.81 1.00 -24.33
C PHE A 60 -7.15 1.87 -23.09
N ALA A 61 -6.97 3.18 -23.18
CA ALA A 61 -7.24 4.12 -22.09
C ALA A 61 -8.75 4.24 -21.75
N ALA A 62 -9.62 4.27 -22.77
CA ALA A 62 -11.07 4.36 -22.57
C ALA A 62 -11.66 3.08 -21.95
N THR A 63 -11.09 1.94 -22.30
CA THR A 63 -11.56 0.62 -21.84
C THR A 63 -10.93 0.19 -20.52
N ASP A 64 -9.86 0.85 -20.07
CA ASP A 64 -9.13 0.53 -18.84
C ASP A 64 -10.05 0.48 -17.60
N TYR A 65 -9.76 -0.47 -16.71
CA TYR A 65 -10.51 -0.76 -15.49
C TYR A 65 -9.88 -0.16 -14.23
N LEU A 66 -8.75 0.56 -14.35
CA LEU A 66 -8.10 1.20 -13.21
C LEU A 66 -9.04 2.23 -12.54
N PRO A 67 -9.08 2.27 -11.21
CA PRO A 67 -9.86 3.27 -10.49
C PRO A 67 -9.36 4.70 -10.76
N TYR A 68 -10.30 5.63 -10.96
CA TYR A 68 -10.02 7.01 -11.38
C TYR A 68 -9.47 7.93 -10.27
N GLY A 69 -9.39 7.49 -9.02
CA GLY A 69 -9.04 8.36 -7.88
C GLY A 69 -7.62 8.94 -7.97
N TYR A 70 -6.65 8.16 -8.45
CA TYR A 70 -5.30 8.65 -8.70
C TYR A 70 -5.23 9.48 -9.98
N THR A 71 -5.93 9.07 -11.05
CA THR A 71 -6.07 9.85 -12.29
C THR A 71 -6.64 11.25 -12.01
N ALA A 72 -7.65 11.35 -11.14
CA ALA A 72 -8.25 12.62 -10.75
C ALA A 72 -7.25 13.54 -10.03
N LEU A 73 -6.33 12.99 -9.24
CA LEU A 73 -5.22 13.75 -8.66
C LEU A 73 -4.30 14.29 -9.76
N LEU A 74 -3.92 13.46 -10.73
CA LEU A 74 -3.08 13.89 -11.86
C LEU A 74 -3.76 14.98 -12.69
N ILE A 75 -5.07 14.87 -12.96
CA ILE A 75 -5.86 15.91 -13.61
C ILE A 75 -5.85 17.19 -12.76
N GLY A 76 -6.06 17.08 -11.45
CA GLY A 76 -6.01 18.23 -10.55
C GLY A 76 -4.67 18.98 -10.62
N LEU A 77 -3.55 18.25 -10.55
CA LEU A 77 -2.20 18.84 -10.70
C LEU A 77 -1.98 19.44 -12.10
N SER A 78 -2.53 18.80 -13.13
CA SER A 78 -2.47 19.26 -14.53
C SER A 78 -3.20 20.60 -14.70
N LYS A 79 -4.43 20.71 -14.17
CA LYS A 79 -5.23 21.95 -14.20
C LYS A 79 -4.61 23.06 -13.38
N LEU A 80 -3.84 22.73 -12.34
CA LEU A 80 -3.05 23.70 -11.57
C LEU A 80 -1.74 24.09 -12.25
N GLY A 81 -1.36 23.46 -13.38
CA GLY A 81 -0.12 23.74 -14.10
C GLY A 81 1.16 23.25 -13.41
N ILE A 82 1.03 22.36 -12.42
CA ILE A 82 2.13 21.86 -11.59
C ILE A 82 2.32 20.34 -11.70
N LEU A 83 1.75 19.69 -12.70
CA LEU A 83 1.93 18.25 -12.92
C LEU A 83 3.33 17.97 -13.48
N ASN A 84 4.27 17.66 -12.59
CA ASN A 84 5.58 17.13 -12.92
C ASN A 84 6.04 16.07 -11.90
N GLY A 85 7.17 15.41 -12.18
CA GLY A 85 7.77 14.42 -11.28
C GLY A 85 7.94 14.90 -9.84
N PHE A 86 8.44 16.13 -9.65
CA PHE A 86 8.64 16.71 -8.32
C PHE A 86 7.35 16.75 -7.49
N PHE A 87 6.28 17.35 -8.03
CA PHE A 87 5.03 17.52 -7.28
C PHE A 87 4.31 16.20 -7.02
N ILE A 88 4.45 15.22 -7.92
CA ILE A 88 3.91 13.87 -7.71
C ILE A 88 4.57 13.21 -6.49
N VAL A 89 5.90 13.19 -6.45
CA VAL A 89 6.64 12.59 -5.33
C VAL A 89 6.38 13.35 -4.03
N PHE A 90 6.31 14.69 -4.10
CA PHE A 90 6.00 15.52 -2.95
C PHE A 90 4.61 15.24 -2.37
N VAL A 91 3.58 15.14 -3.20
CA VAL A 91 2.22 14.81 -2.78
C VAL A 91 2.15 13.39 -2.20
N ASN A 92 2.84 12.43 -2.82
CA ASN A 92 2.96 11.08 -2.27
C ASN A 92 3.61 11.07 -0.88
N CYS A 93 4.65 11.87 -0.67
CA CYS A 93 5.28 12.04 0.64
C CYS A 93 4.28 12.62 1.66
N ILE A 94 3.51 13.66 1.30
CA ILE A 94 2.47 14.22 2.16
C ILE A 94 1.46 13.13 2.55
N TYR A 95 0.95 12.37 1.59
CA TYR A 95 0.00 11.30 1.86
C TYR A 95 0.59 10.22 2.78
N LEU A 96 1.85 9.82 2.57
CA LEU A 96 2.54 8.88 3.43
C LEU A 96 2.65 9.42 4.86
N PHE A 97 3.18 10.63 5.05
CA PHE A 97 3.38 11.23 6.37
C PHE A 97 2.06 11.47 7.12
N LEU A 98 1.01 11.91 6.44
CA LEU A 98 -0.32 12.08 7.03
C LEU A 98 -0.96 10.73 7.37
N GLY A 99 -0.83 9.73 6.49
CA GLY A 99 -1.33 8.38 6.73
C GLY A 99 -0.72 7.73 7.97
N ILE A 100 0.62 7.76 8.10
CA ILE A 100 1.29 7.24 9.31
C ILE A 100 0.95 8.07 10.56
N TRP A 101 0.70 9.38 10.41
CA TRP A 101 0.24 10.22 11.52
C TRP A 101 -1.14 9.77 12.02
N PHE A 102 -2.09 9.48 11.12
CA PHE A 102 -3.41 8.96 11.48
C PHE A 102 -3.32 7.59 12.17
N VAL A 103 -2.47 6.68 11.68
CA VAL A 103 -2.24 5.39 12.36
C VAL A 103 -1.67 5.60 13.76
N ARG A 104 -0.69 6.50 13.93
CA ARG A 104 -0.15 6.83 15.25
C ARG A 104 -1.21 7.44 16.17
N LYS A 105 -2.16 8.23 15.65
CA LYS A 105 -3.29 8.76 16.42
C LYS A 105 -4.33 7.69 16.79
N LEU A 106 -4.48 6.67 15.95
CA LEU A 106 -5.36 5.53 16.18
C LEU A 106 -4.88 4.67 17.36
N PHE A 107 -3.56 4.53 17.53
CA PHE A 107 -2.90 3.71 18.54
C PHE A 107 -2.06 4.53 19.56
N SER A 108 -2.38 5.80 19.79
CA SER A 108 -1.47 6.78 20.44
C SER A 108 -0.95 6.40 21.82
N GLU A 109 -1.69 5.59 22.58
CA GLU A 109 -1.32 5.17 23.94
C GLU A 109 -0.45 3.90 23.96
N GLN A 110 -0.33 3.21 22.83
CA GLN A 110 0.21 1.85 22.76
C GLN A 110 1.51 1.76 21.94
N LEU A 111 1.81 2.76 21.11
CA LEU A 111 2.96 2.77 20.20
C LEU A 111 4.05 3.74 20.62
N SER A 112 5.29 3.25 20.60
CA SER A 112 6.47 4.13 20.55
C SER A 112 6.50 4.85 19.19
N PRO A 113 6.37 6.20 19.13
CA PRO A 113 6.18 6.90 17.87
C PRO A 113 7.35 6.72 16.90
N PHE A 114 8.59 6.93 17.38
CA PHE A 114 9.76 6.88 16.52
C PHE A 114 10.13 5.47 16.10
N LEU A 115 9.83 4.45 16.91
CA LEU A 115 10.00 3.05 16.50
C LEU A 115 9.02 2.71 15.37
N PHE A 116 7.75 3.08 15.54
CA PHE A 116 6.72 2.91 14.52
C PHE A 116 7.10 3.62 13.21
N TYR A 117 7.46 4.90 13.26
CA TYR A 117 7.86 5.65 12.08
C TYR A 117 9.10 5.06 11.40
N SER A 118 10.09 4.61 12.19
CA SER A 118 11.31 4.01 11.62
C SER A 118 10.98 2.71 10.88
N LEU A 119 10.16 1.83 11.44
CA LEU A 119 9.79 0.58 10.78
C LEU A 119 9.01 0.82 9.47
N VAL A 120 8.15 1.83 9.40
CA VAL A 120 7.41 2.13 8.17
C VAL A 120 8.32 2.80 7.12
N LEU A 121 9.04 3.85 7.51
CA LEU A 121 9.81 4.70 6.58
C LEU A 121 11.12 4.06 6.11
N PHE A 122 11.67 3.12 6.87
CA PHE A 122 12.85 2.36 6.42
C PHE A 122 12.48 1.15 5.59
N ASN A 123 11.19 0.92 5.31
CA ASN A 123 10.78 -0.17 4.45
C ASN A 123 11.14 0.12 2.98
N TRP A 124 11.88 -0.76 2.33
CA TRP A 124 12.34 -0.59 0.95
C TRP A 124 11.18 -0.45 -0.05
N THR A 125 10.05 -1.12 0.19
CA THR A 125 8.87 -0.98 -0.66
C THR A 125 8.24 0.40 -0.52
N VAL A 126 8.18 0.95 0.70
CA VAL A 126 7.66 2.30 0.94
C VAL A 126 8.59 3.34 0.31
N ILE A 127 9.91 3.19 0.48
CA ILE A 127 10.91 4.04 -0.18
C ILE A 127 10.69 4.01 -1.70
N LYS A 128 10.68 2.82 -2.31
CA LYS A 128 10.49 2.65 -3.75
C LYS A 128 9.18 3.25 -4.24
N PHE A 129 8.04 2.86 -3.68
CA PHE A 129 6.73 3.24 -4.24
C PHE A 129 6.30 4.67 -3.89
N SER A 130 6.96 5.33 -2.93
CA SER A 130 6.71 6.76 -2.68
C SER A 130 7.16 7.65 -3.84
N THR A 131 8.18 7.23 -4.61
CA THR A 131 8.73 7.99 -5.74
C THR A 131 8.00 7.73 -7.05
N HIS A 132 7.11 6.75 -7.09
CA HIS A 132 6.41 6.36 -8.32
C HIS A 132 5.03 7.04 -8.43
N PRO A 133 4.54 7.35 -9.65
CA PRO A 133 3.21 7.91 -9.88
C PRO A 133 2.15 6.81 -9.73
N LEU A 134 1.96 6.34 -8.50
CA LEU A 134 1.06 5.24 -8.18
C LEU A 134 0.17 5.56 -6.98
N SER A 135 -0.90 4.78 -6.84
CA SER A 135 -2.00 5.04 -5.92
C SER A 135 -1.77 4.57 -4.47
N GLU A 136 -0.65 3.92 -4.15
CA GLU A 136 -0.35 3.36 -2.82
C GLU A 136 -0.40 4.43 -1.73
N MET A 137 0.31 5.55 -1.91
CA MET A 137 0.40 6.58 -0.86
C MET A 137 -0.94 7.27 -0.65
N GLN A 138 -1.63 7.62 -1.74
CA GLN A 138 -2.99 8.18 -1.69
C GLN A 138 -3.97 7.22 -0.99
N TYR A 139 -3.86 5.90 -1.25
CA TYR A 139 -4.65 4.89 -0.57
C TYR A 139 -4.34 4.85 0.94
N ILE A 140 -3.06 4.84 1.33
CA ILE A 140 -2.64 4.85 2.74
C ILE A 140 -3.29 6.04 3.46
N PHE A 141 -3.23 7.23 2.85
CA PHE A 141 -3.84 8.42 3.41
C PHE A 141 -5.35 8.26 3.60
N PHE A 142 -6.11 7.95 2.55
CA PHE A 142 -7.57 7.89 2.66
C PHE A 142 -8.05 6.74 3.56
N SER A 143 -7.41 5.57 3.49
CA SER A 143 -7.78 4.41 4.32
C SER A 143 -7.50 4.67 5.79
N CYS A 144 -6.33 5.21 6.15
CA CYS A 144 -5.98 5.52 7.53
C CYS A 144 -6.81 6.69 8.07
N SER A 145 -7.09 7.71 7.25
CA SER A 145 -7.97 8.83 7.61
C SER A 145 -9.39 8.35 7.88
N SER A 146 -9.91 7.45 7.05
CA SER A 146 -11.23 6.83 7.19
C SER A 146 -11.34 6.06 8.51
N LEU A 147 -10.36 5.20 8.81
CA LEU A 147 -10.29 4.46 10.07
C LEU A 147 -10.18 5.39 11.29
N TYR A 148 -9.40 6.47 11.19
CA TYR A 148 -9.29 7.45 12.26
C TYR A 148 -10.59 8.23 12.50
N CYS A 149 -11.28 8.66 11.44
CA CYS A 149 -12.59 9.28 11.57
C CYS A 149 -13.60 8.32 12.19
N PHE A 150 -13.55 7.04 11.81
CA PHE A 150 -14.39 6.02 12.42
C PHE A 150 -14.08 5.84 13.92
N HIS A 151 -12.80 5.90 14.30
CA HIS A 151 -12.38 5.91 15.71
C HIS A 151 -12.88 7.12 16.49
N LEU A 152 -12.87 8.31 15.87
CA LEU A 152 -13.47 9.50 16.48
C LEU A 152 -14.98 9.34 16.65
N TYR A 153 -15.67 8.73 15.69
CA TYR A 153 -17.07 8.37 15.82
C TYR A 153 -17.31 7.40 16.99
N THR A 154 -16.49 6.35 17.15
CA THR A 154 -16.71 5.40 18.27
C THR A 154 -16.51 6.07 19.63
N LYS A 155 -15.63 7.06 19.74
CA LYS A 155 -15.39 7.85 20.98
C LYS A 155 -16.42 8.94 21.23
N GLN A 156 -16.74 9.75 20.23
CA GLN A 156 -17.56 10.97 20.38
C GLN A 156 -19.04 10.79 20.00
N LYS A 157 -19.40 9.70 19.32
CA LYS A 157 -20.74 9.40 18.80
C LYS A 157 -21.32 10.44 17.82
N GLY A 158 -20.49 11.35 17.28
CA GLY A 158 -20.93 12.34 16.29
C GLY A 158 -21.07 11.75 14.89
N TYR A 159 -22.26 11.87 14.27
CA TYR A 159 -22.52 11.37 12.91
C TYR A 159 -21.65 12.02 11.83
N LYS A 160 -21.16 13.25 12.05
CA LYS A 160 -20.23 13.93 11.13
C LYS A 160 -18.99 13.08 10.85
N TRP A 161 -18.43 12.46 11.89
CA TRP A 161 -17.26 11.59 11.78
C TRP A 161 -17.56 10.27 11.07
N LEU A 162 -18.78 9.75 11.24
CA LEU A 162 -19.24 8.55 10.55
C LEU A 162 -19.37 8.82 9.04
N ILE A 163 -20.03 9.93 8.66
CA ILE A 163 -20.17 10.35 7.27
C ILE A 163 -18.79 10.55 6.64
N LEU A 164 -17.89 11.25 7.35
CA LEU A 164 -16.53 11.47 6.86
C LEU A 164 -15.73 10.17 6.70
N ALA A 165 -15.89 9.20 7.62
CA ALA A 165 -15.25 7.89 7.51
C ALA A 165 -15.72 7.14 6.25
N PHE A 166 -17.03 7.11 5.97
CA PHE A 166 -17.56 6.48 4.77
C PHE A 166 -17.20 7.23 3.48
N LEU A 167 -17.19 8.56 3.49
CA LEU A 167 -16.73 9.38 2.37
C LEU A 167 -15.27 9.06 2.03
N LEU A 168 -14.38 9.07 3.02
CA LEU A 168 -12.96 8.73 2.85
C LEU A 168 -12.77 7.25 2.46
N GLY A 169 -13.62 6.36 2.97
CA GLY A 169 -13.64 4.95 2.57
C GLY A 169 -14.03 4.79 1.10
N PHE A 170 -14.98 5.60 0.62
CA PHE A 170 -15.37 5.64 -0.78
C PHE A 170 -14.24 6.21 -1.67
N LEU A 171 -13.59 7.29 -1.25
CA LEU A 171 -12.38 7.80 -1.93
C LEU A 171 -11.25 6.76 -1.98
N THR A 172 -11.12 5.94 -0.94
CA THR A 172 -10.18 4.81 -0.90
C THR A 172 -10.52 3.77 -1.98
N LEU A 173 -11.80 3.42 -2.14
CA LEU A 173 -12.29 2.53 -3.20
C LEU A 173 -12.05 3.13 -4.61
N LEU A 174 -12.30 4.42 -4.78
CA LEU A 174 -12.02 5.13 -6.03
C LEU A 174 -10.51 5.21 -6.33
N THR A 175 -9.66 5.13 -5.31
CA THR A 175 -8.19 5.13 -5.48
C THR A 175 -7.69 3.74 -5.88
N ARG A 176 -8.19 2.67 -5.23
CA ARG A 176 -7.89 1.27 -5.58
C ARG A 176 -9.08 0.37 -5.26
N THR A 177 -9.33 -0.62 -6.12
CA THR A 177 -10.43 -1.59 -5.93
C THR A 177 -10.31 -2.41 -4.65
N VAL A 178 -9.10 -2.69 -4.17
CA VAL A 178 -8.87 -3.34 -2.86
C VAL A 178 -9.45 -2.52 -1.70
N GLY A 179 -9.75 -1.23 -1.90
CA GLY A 179 -10.50 -0.37 -0.98
C GLY A 179 -11.90 -0.89 -0.63
N ILE A 180 -12.43 -1.82 -1.44
CA ILE A 180 -13.67 -2.54 -1.12
C ILE A 180 -13.55 -3.33 0.19
N SER A 181 -12.36 -3.70 0.67
CA SER A 181 -12.19 -4.33 1.98
C SER A 181 -12.54 -3.41 3.15
N LEU A 182 -12.42 -2.08 2.98
CA LEU A 182 -12.62 -1.11 4.05
C LEU A 182 -14.11 -0.87 4.33
N ILE A 183 -14.95 -0.80 3.29
CA ILE A 183 -16.39 -0.49 3.45
C ILE A 183 -17.11 -1.56 4.31
N PRO A 184 -17.01 -2.87 4.04
CA PRO A 184 -17.58 -3.91 4.89
C PRO A 184 -17.01 -3.87 6.31
N ALA A 185 -15.73 -3.56 6.47
CA ALA A 185 -15.12 -3.46 7.80
C ALA A 185 -15.72 -2.30 8.62
N LEU A 186 -15.98 -1.15 7.99
CA LEU A 186 -16.67 -0.02 8.63
C LEU A 186 -18.13 -0.36 8.95
N VAL A 187 -18.87 -0.99 8.02
CA VAL A 187 -20.25 -1.43 8.23
C VAL A 187 -20.31 -2.42 9.40
N LEU A 188 -19.46 -3.44 9.40
CA LEU A 188 -19.36 -4.39 10.53
C LEU A 188 -18.93 -3.69 11.82
N GLY A 189 -18.12 -2.64 11.73
CA GLY A 189 -17.80 -1.75 12.86
C GLY A 189 -19.03 -1.08 13.44
N VAL A 190 -19.91 -0.51 12.59
CA VAL A 190 -21.18 0.10 13.02
C VAL A 190 -22.10 -0.94 13.64
N VAL A 191 -22.24 -2.10 12.99
CA VAL A 191 -23.05 -3.22 13.48
C VAL A 191 -22.55 -3.69 14.84
N TYR A 192 -21.24 -3.83 15.01
CA TYR A 192 -20.63 -4.25 16.27
C TYR A 192 -20.83 -3.21 17.39
N GLN A 193 -20.74 -1.92 17.04
CA GLN A 193 -20.93 -0.80 17.97
C GLN A 193 -22.37 -0.73 18.48
N HIS A 194 -23.35 -1.03 17.62
CA HIS A 194 -24.79 -0.94 17.90
C HIS A 194 -25.47 -2.32 18.02
N ARG A 195 -24.71 -3.37 18.29
CA ARG A 195 -25.17 -4.77 18.24
C ARG A 195 -26.42 -5.05 19.10
N ALA A 196 -26.54 -4.41 20.25
CA ALA A 196 -27.68 -4.61 21.15
C ALA A 196 -28.97 -3.99 20.60
N GLU A 197 -28.87 -2.78 20.04
CA GLU A 197 -30.00 -2.07 19.43
C GLU A 197 -30.42 -2.72 18.12
N ILE A 198 -29.44 -3.05 17.26
CA ILE A 198 -29.68 -3.72 15.99
C ILE A 198 -30.32 -5.10 16.22
N SER A 199 -29.84 -5.88 17.19
CA SER A 199 -30.45 -7.18 17.52
C SER A 199 -31.91 -7.04 17.97
N ARG A 200 -32.23 -5.99 18.74
CA ARG A 200 -33.60 -5.68 19.15
C ARG A 200 -34.48 -5.30 17.95
N ILE A 201 -33.97 -4.46 17.05
CA ILE A 201 -34.67 -4.00 15.85
C ILE A 201 -34.93 -5.17 14.89
N ILE A 202 -33.93 -6.01 14.61
CA ILE A 202 -34.07 -7.17 13.71
C ILE A 202 -35.09 -8.17 14.26
N ARG A 203 -35.06 -8.44 15.58
CA ARG A 203 -36.07 -9.33 16.21
C ARG A 203 -37.49 -8.77 16.11
N LYS A 204 -37.64 -7.45 16.15
CA LYS A 204 -38.95 -6.78 16.10
C LYS A 204 -39.48 -6.57 14.67
N ASN A 205 -38.60 -6.38 13.69
CA ASN A 205 -38.98 -6.05 12.31
C ASN A 205 -38.22 -6.91 11.29
N LYS A 206 -38.90 -7.95 10.77
CA LYS A 206 -38.40 -8.78 9.67
C LYS A 206 -38.13 -7.97 8.38
N LEU A 207 -38.78 -6.82 8.20
CA LEU A 207 -38.57 -5.91 7.06
C LEU A 207 -37.15 -5.32 7.00
N VAL A 208 -36.44 -5.25 8.13
CA VAL A 208 -35.05 -4.75 8.14
C VAL A 208 -34.11 -5.71 7.40
N ILE A 209 -34.41 -7.01 7.41
CA ILE A 209 -33.65 -8.00 6.62
C ILE A 209 -33.85 -7.74 5.12
N VAL A 210 -35.07 -7.42 4.70
CA VAL A 210 -35.37 -7.06 3.32
C VAL A 210 -34.63 -5.78 2.92
N ALA A 211 -34.62 -4.76 3.77
CA ALA A 211 -33.87 -3.53 3.50
C ALA A 211 -32.35 -3.77 3.36
N ILE A 212 -31.76 -4.65 4.18
CA ILE A 212 -30.35 -5.05 4.06
C ILE A 212 -30.10 -5.76 2.72
N ILE A 213 -30.98 -6.67 2.31
CA ILE A 213 -30.87 -7.36 1.02
C ILE A 213 -30.96 -6.37 -0.14
N VAL A 214 -31.87 -5.38 -0.07
CA VAL A 214 -31.99 -4.32 -1.07
C VAL A 214 -30.72 -3.47 -1.15
N VAL A 215 -30.14 -3.09 0.00
CA VAL A 215 -28.86 -2.35 0.02
C VAL A 215 -27.72 -3.19 -0.58
N LEU A 216 -27.65 -4.49 -0.27
CA LEU A 216 -26.67 -5.39 -0.87
C LEU A 216 -26.86 -5.53 -2.39
N ALA A 217 -28.12 -5.57 -2.86
CA ALA A 217 -28.44 -5.61 -4.29
C ALA A 217 -28.05 -4.30 -5.00
N ILE A 218 -28.30 -3.14 -4.38
CA ILE A 218 -27.86 -1.83 -4.88
C ILE A 218 -26.33 -1.77 -4.93
N LEU A 219 -25.63 -2.23 -3.89
CA LEU A 219 -24.16 -2.30 -3.88
C LEU A 219 -23.63 -3.24 -4.98
N ALA A 220 -24.28 -4.38 -5.22
CA ALA A 220 -23.93 -5.27 -6.32
C ALA A 220 -24.18 -4.64 -7.70
N PHE A 221 -25.24 -3.83 -7.84
CA PHE A 221 -25.51 -3.08 -9.06
C PHE A 221 -24.44 -2.00 -9.32
N PHE A 222 -24.07 -1.23 -8.30
CA PHE A 222 -22.97 -0.25 -8.41
C PHE A 222 -21.60 -0.92 -8.62
N ALA A 223 -21.38 -2.12 -8.07
CA ALA A 223 -20.17 -2.90 -8.36
C ALA A 223 -20.02 -3.21 -9.85
N LYS A 224 -21.14 -3.42 -10.57
CA LYS A 224 -21.14 -3.60 -12.03
C LYS A 224 -20.70 -2.33 -12.76
N GLN A 225 -21.16 -1.15 -12.32
CA GLN A 225 -20.74 0.15 -12.90
C GLN A 225 -19.27 0.48 -12.58
N LEU A 226 -18.75 0.04 -11.44
CA LEU A 226 -17.35 0.25 -11.04
C LEU A 226 -16.36 -0.71 -11.74
N LYS A 227 -16.76 -1.38 -12.83
CA LYS A 227 -15.94 -2.36 -13.58
C LYS A 227 -15.35 -3.48 -12.71
N ILE A 228 -15.92 -3.74 -11.52
CA ILE A 228 -15.46 -4.82 -10.63
C ILE A 228 -15.63 -6.19 -11.31
N MET A 229 -16.57 -6.30 -12.24
CA MET A 229 -16.77 -7.52 -13.03
C MET A 229 -15.57 -7.82 -13.95
N ASP A 230 -14.81 -6.83 -14.40
CA ASP A 230 -13.61 -7.05 -15.23
C ASP A 230 -12.47 -7.69 -14.41
N TYR A 231 -12.44 -7.41 -13.11
CA TYR A 231 -11.55 -8.14 -12.19
C TYR A 231 -11.98 -9.60 -12.02
N THR A 232 -13.29 -9.89 -12.05
CA THR A 232 -13.77 -11.27 -11.98
C THR A 232 -13.48 -12.05 -13.25
N SER A 233 -13.44 -11.40 -14.43
CA SER A 233 -13.06 -12.08 -15.68
C SER A 233 -11.56 -12.43 -15.67
N LEU A 234 -10.69 -11.56 -15.18
CA LEU A 234 -9.26 -11.86 -14.97
C LEU A 234 -9.06 -13.07 -14.04
N LEU A 235 -9.82 -13.13 -12.94
CA LEU A 235 -9.80 -14.28 -12.03
C LEU A 235 -10.31 -15.56 -12.70
N LYS A 236 -11.39 -15.49 -13.49
CA LYS A 236 -11.94 -16.65 -14.22
C LYS A 236 -10.93 -17.21 -15.22
N THR A 237 -10.27 -16.36 -16.00
CA THR A 237 -9.23 -16.76 -16.95
C THR A 237 -8.08 -17.47 -16.24
N SER A 238 -7.70 -16.96 -15.07
CA SER A 238 -6.62 -17.56 -14.27
C SER A 238 -7.04 -18.87 -13.59
N MET A 239 -8.28 -18.97 -13.11
CA MET A 239 -8.87 -20.20 -12.55
C MET A 239 -9.07 -21.31 -13.58
N GLY A 240 -9.18 -20.98 -14.88
CA GLY A 240 -9.28 -21.96 -15.96
C GLY A 240 -8.08 -22.91 -16.07
N LYS A 241 -6.94 -22.56 -15.47
CA LYS A 241 -5.73 -23.41 -15.39
C LYS A 241 -5.76 -24.42 -14.23
N GLY A 242 -6.84 -24.44 -13.44
CA GLY A 242 -7.02 -25.29 -12.26
C GLY A 242 -7.17 -24.44 -10.99
N ALA A 243 -8.32 -24.53 -10.31
CA ALA A 243 -8.60 -23.71 -9.14
C ALA A 243 -7.62 -23.98 -7.97
N GLY A 244 -7.29 -25.25 -7.72
CA GLY A 244 -6.40 -25.64 -6.62
C GLY A 244 -4.95 -25.15 -6.81
N SER A 245 -4.40 -25.31 -8.02
CA SER A 245 -3.06 -24.81 -8.36
C SER A 245 -3.00 -23.29 -8.32
N PHE A 246 -4.03 -22.60 -8.82
CA PHE A 246 -4.14 -21.14 -8.77
C PHE A 246 -4.11 -20.60 -7.34
N PHE A 247 -4.94 -21.13 -6.44
CA PHE A 247 -4.96 -20.67 -5.04
C PHE A 247 -3.65 -20.98 -4.32
N ALA A 248 -3.06 -22.16 -4.55
CA ALA A 248 -1.80 -22.54 -3.92
C ALA A 248 -0.64 -21.64 -4.39
N GLU A 249 -0.58 -21.33 -5.68
CA GLU A 249 0.44 -20.45 -6.27
C GLU A 249 0.30 -19.00 -5.79
N ASN A 250 -0.91 -18.43 -5.82
CA ASN A 250 -1.14 -17.08 -5.34
C ASN A 250 -0.86 -16.96 -3.84
N LEU A 251 -1.33 -17.94 -3.05
CA LEU A 251 -1.02 -17.97 -1.62
C LEU A 251 0.49 -18.01 -1.38
N LYS A 252 1.21 -18.87 -2.09
CA LYS A 252 2.69 -18.93 -2.01
C LYS A 252 3.32 -17.59 -2.38
N ASN A 253 2.91 -16.97 -3.48
CA ASN A 253 3.44 -15.70 -3.97
C ASN A 253 3.21 -14.57 -2.95
N HIS A 254 1.98 -14.41 -2.45
CA HIS A 254 1.65 -13.36 -1.48
C HIS A 254 2.25 -13.59 -0.10
N LEU A 255 2.49 -14.85 0.29
CA LEU A 255 3.28 -15.16 1.48
C LEU A 255 4.75 -14.77 1.27
N GLN A 256 5.32 -15.06 0.10
CA GLN A 256 6.68 -14.64 -0.24
C GLN A 256 6.83 -13.11 -0.16
N GLU A 257 5.90 -12.37 -0.76
CA GLU A 257 5.85 -10.91 -0.70
C GLU A 257 5.82 -10.39 0.75
N LEU A 258 4.99 -10.98 1.60
CA LEU A 258 4.90 -10.60 3.00
C LEU A 258 6.25 -10.85 3.71
N GLY A 259 6.91 -11.95 3.40
CA GLY A 259 8.29 -12.21 3.83
C GLY A 259 9.25 -11.11 3.39
N GLU A 260 9.22 -10.70 2.12
CA GLU A 260 10.12 -9.69 1.55
C GLU A 260 9.93 -8.30 2.17
N VAL A 261 8.68 -7.93 2.42
CA VAL A 261 8.31 -6.65 3.07
C VAL A 261 8.84 -6.60 4.50
N PHE A 262 8.79 -7.70 5.25
CA PHE A 262 9.22 -7.73 6.65
C PHE A 262 10.70 -8.08 6.85
N VAL A 263 11.33 -8.82 5.94
CA VAL A 263 12.79 -8.95 5.90
C VAL A 263 13.44 -7.62 5.46
N ASN A 264 12.66 -6.77 4.79
CA ASN A 264 13.09 -5.51 4.21
C ASN A 264 14.05 -5.68 3.01
N MET A 265 13.87 -6.74 2.24
CA MET A 265 14.71 -7.04 1.08
C MET A 265 13.90 -7.84 0.04
N PRO A 266 14.03 -7.53 -1.27
CA PRO A 266 13.43 -8.35 -2.31
C PRO A 266 14.11 -9.72 -2.41
N ALA A 267 13.33 -10.77 -2.64
CA ALA A 267 13.84 -12.14 -2.66
C ALA A 267 14.91 -12.34 -3.75
N SER A 268 14.76 -11.64 -4.89
CA SER A 268 15.69 -11.71 -6.03
C SER A 268 17.13 -11.35 -5.68
N LYS A 269 17.37 -10.54 -4.63
CA LYS A 269 18.73 -10.18 -4.17
C LYS A 269 19.38 -11.27 -3.34
N LEU A 270 18.61 -12.20 -2.76
CA LEU A 270 19.12 -13.33 -1.99
C LEU A 270 19.25 -14.61 -2.82
N MET A 271 18.47 -14.75 -3.90
CA MET A 271 18.48 -15.93 -4.77
C MET A 271 19.85 -16.20 -5.41
N GLY A 272 20.70 -15.17 -5.60
CA GLY A 272 22.07 -15.37 -6.09
C GLY A 272 23.03 -15.98 -5.07
N TYR A 273 22.68 -15.98 -3.78
CA TYR A 273 23.52 -16.47 -2.69
C TYR A 273 23.04 -17.78 -2.08
N LEU A 274 21.75 -18.12 -2.28
CA LEU A 274 21.16 -19.36 -1.79
C LEU A 274 20.92 -20.34 -2.96
N PRO A 275 21.33 -21.61 -2.83
CA PRO A 275 21.16 -22.58 -3.90
C PRO A 275 19.67 -22.90 -4.15
N GLY A 276 19.27 -22.79 -5.42
CA GLY A 276 17.98 -23.28 -5.94
C GLY A 276 16.75 -22.69 -5.24
N ALA A 277 15.81 -23.58 -4.87
CA ALA A 277 14.52 -23.20 -4.29
C ALA A 277 14.58 -22.71 -2.83
N ALA A 278 15.75 -22.77 -2.18
CA ALA A 278 15.89 -22.43 -0.75
C ALA A 278 15.59 -20.95 -0.47
N GLY A 279 15.98 -20.04 -1.38
CA GLY A 279 15.72 -18.61 -1.24
C GLY A 279 14.22 -18.28 -1.19
N PRO A 280 13.45 -18.58 -2.26
CA PRO A 280 12.00 -18.37 -2.27
C PRO A 280 11.29 -19.09 -1.11
N ALA A 281 11.69 -20.32 -0.78
CA ALA A 281 11.10 -21.08 0.33
C ALA A 281 11.29 -20.38 1.69
N LEU A 282 12.46 -19.79 1.94
CA LEU A 282 12.72 -19.02 3.16
C LEU A 282 11.76 -17.83 3.30
N PHE A 283 11.57 -17.06 2.23
CA PHE A 283 10.65 -15.92 2.24
C PHE A 283 9.18 -16.35 2.43
N VAL A 284 8.76 -17.45 1.81
CA VAL A 284 7.43 -18.04 2.03
C VAL A 284 7.25 -18.45 3.49
N MET A 285 8.22 -19.17 4.08
CA MET A 285 8.16 -19.58 5.49
C MET A 285 8.09 -18.39 6.44
N LEU A 286 8.87 -17.34 6.19
CA LEU A 286 8.82 -16.10 6.96
C LEU A 286 7.46 -15.41 6.81
N GLY A 287 6.93 -15.34 5.58
CA GLY A 287 5.59 -14.83 5.30
C GLY A 287 4.50 -15.57 6.08
N VAL A 288 4.54 -16.90 6.09
CA VAL A 288 3.63 -17.74 6.90
C VAL A 288 3.75 -17.39 8.38
N ALA A 289 4.98 -17.32 8.91
CA ALA A 289 5.21 -16.99 10.31
C ALA A 289 4.67 -15.59 10.66
N ILE A 290 4.87 -14.59 9.80
CA ILE A 290 4.36 -13.22 9.98
C ILE A 290 2.83 -13.20 9.90
N LEU A 291 2.23 -13.91 8.96
CA LEU A 291 0.78 -13.95 8.81
C LEU A 291 0.11 -14.61 10.02
N ILE A 292 0.65 -15.75 10.47
CA ILE A 292 0.19 -16.42 11.70
C ILE A 292 0.36 -15.49 12.90
N TRP A 293 1.51 -14.83 13.02
CA TRP A 293 1.78 -13.89 14.10
C TRP A 293 0.80 -12.70 14.07
N LEU A 294 0.54 -12.13 12.90
CA LEU A 294 -0.45 -11.07 12.70
C LEU A 294 -1.84 -11.51 13.17
N PHE A 295 -2.34 -12.65 12.69
CA PHE A 295 -3.65 -13.16 13.11
C PHE A 295 -3.71 -13.50 14.60
N TRP A 296 -2.63 -14.05 15.14
CA TRP A 296 -2.53 -14.29 16.58
C TRP A 296 -2.65 -12.99 17.38
N VAL A 297 -1.95 -11.91 16.98
CA VAL A 297 -2.07 -10.61 17.65
C VAL A 297 -3.46 -10.02 17.46
N LEU A 298 -4.05 -10.12 16.26
CA LEU A 298 -5.39 -9.58 15.98
C LEU A 298 -6.49 -10.27 16.81
N PHE A 299 -6.40 -11.59 16.99
CA PHE A 299 -7.46 -12.38 17.64
C PHE A 299 -7.15 -12.81 19.07
N SER A 300 -5.95 -12.52 19.59
CA SER A 300 -5.63 -12.75 20.99
C SER A 300 -6.62 -12.02 21.90
N LYS A 301 -7.08 -12.69 22.98
CA LYS A 301 -7.98 -12.11 23.99
C LYS A 301 -7.41 -10.85 24.65
N ARG A 302 -6.09 -10.67 24.59
CA ARG A 302 -5.38 -9.50 25.15
C ARG A 302 -5.23 -8.36 24.14
N SER A 303 -5.70 -8.53 22.91
CA SER A 303 -5.57 -7.52 21.86
C SER A 303 -6.49 -6.31 22.14
N GLY A 304 -5.88 -5.15 22.34
CA GLY A 304 -6.59 -3.86 22.42
C GLY A 304 -7.00 -3.30 21.06
N ILE A 305 -6.84 -4.08 19.99
CA ILE A 305 -7.07 -3.63 18.61
C ILE A 305 -8.58 -3.50 18.35
N PRO A 306 -9.07 -2.35 17.88
CA PRO A 306 -10.49 -2.17 17.53
C PRO A 306 -10.99 -3.15 16.47
N PHE A 307 -12.23 -3.64 16.63
CA PHE A 307 -12.83 -4.66 15.76
C PHE A 307 -12.83 -4.31 14.27
N TYR A 308 -13.16 -3.07 13.91
CA TYR A 308 -13.19 -2.62 12.51
C TYR A 308 -11.81 -2.69 11.84
N ILE A 309 -10.72 -2.47 12.59
CA ILE A 309 -9.35 -2.65 12.07
C ILE A 309 -9.06 -4.14 11.82
N LYS A 310 -9.49 -5.01 12.74
CA LYS A 310 -9.34 -6.47 12.57
C LYS A 310 -10.02 -6.93 11.28
N MET A 311 -11.28 -6.54 11.09
CA MET A 311 -12.05 -6.92 9.91
C MET A 311 -11.44 -6.34 8.62
N TYR A 312 -10.96 -5.09 8.67
CA TYR A 312 -10.30 -4.47 7.52
C TYR A 312 -9.05 -5.26 7.10
N LEU A 313 -8.16 -5.59 8.03
CA LEU A 313 -6.95 -6.37 7.72
C LEU A 313 -7.26 -7.80 7.27
N VAL A 314 -8.28 -8.44 7.83
CA VAL A 314 -8.74 -9.77 7.40
C VAL A 314 -9.26 -9.73 5.96
N PHE A 315 -10.16 -8.79 5.65
CA PHE A 315 -10.70 -8.65 4.30
C PHE A 315 -9.64 -8.24 3.29
N TYR A 316 -8.72 -7.36 3.68
CA TYR A 316 -7.60 -6.96 2.83
C TYR A 316 -6.70 -8.16 2.51
N ALA A 317 -6.26 -8.90 3.54
CA ALA A 317 -5.43 -10.09 3.36
C ALA A 317 -6.14 -11.15 2.51
N PHE A 318 -7.45 -11.35 2.71
CA PHE A 318 -8.24 -12.24 1.89
C PHE A 318 -8.24 -11.82 0.41
N ILE A 319 -8.48 -10.55 0.10
CA ILE A 319 -8.45 -10.08 -1.30
C ILE A 319 -7.06 -10.26 -1.91
N ILE A 320 -5.99 -9.86 -1.20
CA ILE A 320 -4.63 -9.93 -1.73
C ILE A 320 -4.19 -11.38 -1.96
N ILE A 321 -4.44 -12.31 -1.03
CA ILE A 321 -4.08 -13.73 -1.22
C ILE A 321 -4.72 -14.34 -2.47
N ASN A 322 -5.88 -13.83 -2.89
CA ASN A 322 -6.60 -14.29 -4.08
C ASN A 322 -6.20 -13.53 -5.37
N TRP A 323 -5.28 -12.58 -5.28
CA TRP A 323 -4.85 -11.78 -6.41
C TRP A 323 -3.86 -12.58 -7.28
N PRO A 324 -3.93 -12.50 -8.62
CA PRO A 324 -3.15 -13.39 -9.49
C PRO A 324 -1.73 -12.91 -9.80
N TYR A 325 -1.35 -11.72 -9.34
CA TYR A 325 -0.07 -11.10 -9.67
C TYR A 325 0.85 -11.09 -8.45
N TYR A 326 2.12 -11.39 -8.66
CA TYR A 326 3.16 -11.25 -7.65
C TYR A 326 3.79 -9.85 -7.70
N ASP A 327 3.64 -9.07 -6.63
CA ASP A 327 4.34 -7.81 -6.41
C ASP A 327 4.27 -7.41 -4.91
N PRO A 328 5.41 -7.25 -4.21
CA PRO A 328 5.43 -6.80 -2.81
C PRO A 328 4.67 -5.51 -2.52
N ARG A 329 4.41 -4.69 -3.54
CA ARG A 329 3.58 -3.47 -3.42
C ARG A 329 2.19 -3.73 -2.89
N PHE A 330 1.62 -4.93 -3.05
CA PHE A 330 0.26 -5.22 -2.64
C PHE A 330 0.05 -5.13 -1.12
N TRP A 331 1.11 -5.26 -0.32
CA TRP A 331 1.06 -5.10 1.13
C TRP A 331 1.33 -3.68 1.62
N VAL A 332 1.95 -2.82 0.80
CA VAL A 332 2.28 -1.43 1.14
C VAL A 332 1.08 -0.63 1.68
N PRO A 333 -0.13 -0.71 1.07
CA PRO A 333 -1.24 0.13 1.50
C PRO A 333 -1.73 -0.11 2.92
N VAL A 334 -1.49 -1.31 3.48
CA VAL A 334 -1.85 -1.68 4.87
C VAL A 334 -0.64 -1.86 5.77
N LEU A 335 0.58 -1.75 5.23
CA LEU A 335 1.82 -1.96 5.97
C LEU A 335 1.91 -1.11 7.26
N PRO A 336 1.54 0.19 7.28
CA PRO A 336 1.53 0.97 8.52
C PRO A 336 0.62 0.35 9.59
N LEU A 337 -0.55 -0.16 9.22
CA LEU A 337 -1.46 -0.81 10.16
C LEU A 337 -0.91 -2.16 10.64
N ILE A 338 -0.33 -2.97 9.75
CA ILE A 338 0.27 -4.26 10.12
C ILE A 338 1.42 -4.02 11.11
N ILE A 339 2.33 -3.08 10.83
CA ILE A 339 3.42 -2.72 11.75
C ILE A 339 2.87 -2.25 13.09
N ALA A 340 1.87 -1.36 13.09
CA ALA A 340 1.22 -0.89 14.31
C ALA A 340 0.63 -2.06 15.14
N VAL A 341 -0.07 -3.00 14.50
CA VAL A 341 -0.62 -4.18 15.16
C VAL A 341 0.49 -5.07 15.71
N LEU A 342 1.50 -5.41 14.92
CA LEU A 342 2.58 -6.30 15.35
C LEU A 342 3.40 -5.74 16.52
N LEU A 343 3.56 -4.40 16.59
CA LEU A 343 4.17 -3.74 17.74
C LEU A 343 3.40 -3.97 19.05
N HIS A 344 2.14 -4.39 19.05
CA HIS A 344 1.46 -4.76 20.30
C HIS A 344 1.98 -6.06 20.93
N THR A 345 2.93 -6.75 20.29
CA THR A 345 3.51 -7.99 20.79
C THR A 345 4.50 -7.74 21.93
N PRO A 346 4.38 -8.44 23.07
CA PRO A 346 5.28 -8.28 24.21
C PRO A 346 6.61 -9.04 24.01
N PHE A 347 7.44 -8.60 23.06
CA PHE A 347 8.76 -9.21 22.81
C PHE A 347 9.76 -9.09 23.97
N ASN A 348 9.48 -8.24 24.95
CA ASN A 348 10.40 -7.94 26.04
C ASN A 348 10.30 -8.90 27.23
N SER A 349 9.62 -10.05 27.08
CA SER A 349 9.42 -11.03 28.15
C SER A 349 10.64 -11.94 28.40
N LYS A 350 11.47 -12.20 27.37
CA LYS A 350 12.67 -13.05 27.48
C LYS A 350 13.93 -12.31 26.99
N PRO A 351 15.10 -12.43 27.68
CA PRO A 351 16.33 -11.73 27.29
C PRO A 351 16.80 -12.03 25.86
N TRP A 352 16.69 -13.28 25.39
CA TRP A 352 17.11 -13.66 24.05
C TRP A 352 16.22 -13.05 22.95
N LEU A 353 14.91 -12.97 23.17
CA LEU A 353 13.97 -12.29 22.25
C LEU A 353 14.27 -10.79 22.16
N LYS A 354 14.67 -10.18 23.28
CA LYS A 354 15.12 -8.79 23.32
C LYS A 354 16.41 -8.58 22.50
N SER A 355 17.35 -9.52 22.57
CA SER A 355 18.56 -9.46 21.74
C SER A 355 18.22 -9.63 20.25
N LEU A 356 17.43 -10.67 19.92
CA LEU A 356 17.01 -10.97 18.55
C LEU A 356 16.25 -9.80 17.91
N SER A 357 15.32 -9.17 18.65
CA SER A 357 14.58 -7.99 18.16
C SER A 357 15.47 -6.78 17.91
N ARG A 358 16.52 -6.56 18.71
CA ARG A 358 17.50 -5.50 18.46
C ARG A 358 18.35 -5.78 17.22
N VAL A 359 18.81 -7.03 17.06
CA VAL A 359 19.56 -7.45 15.88
C VAL A 359 18.71 -7.30 14.62
N TYR A 360 17.46 -7.78 14.67
CA TYR A 360 16.50 -7.61 13.58
C TYR A 360 16.24 -6.14 13.27
N LEU A 361 15.99 -5.29 14.28
CA LEU A 361 15.79 -3.86 14.06
C LEU A 361 17.03 -3.20 13.44
N GLY A 362 18.22 -3.51 13.93
CA GLY A 362 19.47 -2.99 13.36
C GLY A 362 19.64 -3.38 11.89
N PHE A 363 19.43 -4.67 11.58
CA PHE A 363 19.45 -5.19 10.21
C PHE A 363 18.40 -4.52 9.31
N TYR A 364 17.16 -4.40 9.79
CA TYR A 364 16.05 -3.78 9.08
C TYR A 364 16.35 -2.32 8.73
N LEU A 365 16.83 -1.54 9.71
CA LEU A 365 17.20 -0.14 9.51
C LEU A 365 18.38 0.00 8.56
N MET A 366 19.40 -0.86 8.67
CA MET A 366 20.53 -0.88 7.75
C MET A 366 20.07 -1.10 6.30
N LEU A 367 19.20 -2.08 6.06
CA LEU A 367 18.64 -2.32 4.72
C LEU A 367 17.83 -1.13 4.21
N GLY A 368 17.07 -0.46 5.07
CA GLY A 368 16.35 0.76 4.71
C GLY A 368 17.26 1.91 4.32
N ILE A 369 18.38 2.10 5.04
CA ILE A 369 19.41 3.10 4.68
C ILE A 369 20.02 2.75 3.33
N ILE A 370 20.40 1.49 3.11
CA ILE A 370 20.95 1.03 1.84
C ILE A 370 19.95 1.28 0.70
N ALA A 371 18.67 0.97 0.92
CA ALA A 371 17.61 1.20 -0.06
C ALA A 371 17.43 2.69 -0.38
N ALA A 372 17.43 3.57 0.63
CA ALA A 372 17.32 5.01 0.44
C ALA A 372 18.53 5.60 -0.30
N ILE A 373 19.75 5.23 0.10
CA ILE A 373 20.99 5.65 -0.59
C ILE A 373 20.98 5.16 -2.03
N TYR A 374 20.64 3.89 -2.26
CA TYR A 374 20.57 3.31 -3.60
C TYR A 374 19.54 4.04 -4.47
N SER A 375 18.35 4.31 -3.92
CA SER A 375 17.26 5.01 -4.61
C SER A 375 17.66 6.44 -4.99
N LEU A 376 18.28 7.20 -4.08
CA LEU A 376 18.73 8.56 -4.34
C LEU A 376 19.90 8.60 -5.31
N LYS A 377 20.91 7.74 -5.14
CA LYS A 377 22.07 7.66 -6.03
C LYS A 377 21.63 7.34 -7.46
N THR A 378 20.79 6.30 -7.60
CA THR A 378 20.26 5.88 -8.90
C THR A 378 19.34 6.95 -9.48
N GLY A 379 18.50 7.60 -8.67
CA GLY A 379 17.58 8.64 -9.11
C GLY A 379 18.26 9.93 -9.58
N LEU A 380 19.28 10.40 -8.88
CA LEU A 380 19.94 11.68 -9.20
C LEU A 380 20.92 11.57 -10.38
N ASN A 381 21.36 10.37 -10.75
CA ASN A 381 22.21 10.15 -11.91
C ASN A 381 21.37 9.64 -13.09
N LYS A 382 21.10 10.50 -14.07
CA LYS A 382 20.27 10.18 -15.25
C LYS A 382 20.73 8.95 -16.02
N GLU A 383 22.04 8.73 -16.17
CA GLU A 383 22.58 7.58 -16.89
C GLU A 383 22.36 6.27 -16.10
N GLU A 384 22.63 6.31 -14.79
CA GLU A 384 22.39 5.17 -13.90
C GLU A 384 20.89 4.88 -13.74
N PHE A 385 20.07 5.93 -13.72
CA PHE A 385 18.61 5.87 -13.68
C PHE A 385 18.04 5.13 -14.88
N ALA A 386 18.37 5.56 -16.10
CA ALA A 386 17.88 4.94 -17.33
C ALA A 386 18.24 3.45 -17.40
N LYS A 387 19.43 3.07 -16.93
CA LYS A 387 19.90 1.67 -16.92
C LYS A 387 19.21 0.80 -15.87
N LYS A 388 18.92 1.33 -14.69
CA LYS A 388 18.49 0.54 -13.52
C LYS A 388 17.01 0.63 -13.20
N GLN A 389 16.34 1.72 -13.57
CA GLN A 389 14.92 1.91 -13.31
C GLN A 389 14.11 0.81 -13.98
N ALA A 390 13.20 0.19 -13.22
CA ALA A 390 12.43 -0.99 -13.66
C ALA A 390 13.30 -2.11 -14.28
N ASN A 391 14.51 -2.34 -13.77
CA ASN A 391 15.49 -3.28 -14.34
C ASN A 391 15.87 -2.97 -15.81
N GLY A 392 15.81 -1.71 -16.21
CA GLY A 392 16.15 -1.26 -17.56
C GLY A 392 15.06 -1.50 -18.60
N VAL A 393 13.83 -1.87 -18.18
CA VAL A 393 12.70 -2.10 -19.10
C VAL A 393 12.40 -0.87 -19.95
N TYR A 394 12.52 0.34 -19.39
CA TYR A 394 12.26 1.61 -20.08
C TYR A 394 13.56 2.37 -20.44
N ARG A 395 14.66 1.64 -20.60
CA ARG A 395 15.99 2.25 -20.76
C ARG A 395 16.06 3.15 -22.00
N ASN A 396 15.56 2.68 -23.13
CA ASN A 396 15.64 3.41 -24.40
C ASN A 396 14.80 4.68 -24.36
N GLU A 397 13.66 4.63 -23.69
CA GLU A 397 12.74 5.75 -23.51
C GLU A 397 13.37 6.85 -22.65
N TYR A 398 14.00 6.48 -21.52
CA TYR A 398 14.74 7.43 -20.69
C TYR A 398 15.99 7.96 -21.37
N GLU A 399 16.77 7.12 -22.06
CA GLU A 399 17.95 7.58 -22.80
C GLU A 399 17.55 8.57 -23.90
N THR A 400 16.47 8.30 -24.62
CA THR A 400 15.91 9.21 -25.62
C THR A 400 15.44 10.52 -24.99
N HIS A 401 14.73 10.47 -23.87
CA HIS A 401 14.26 11.66 -23.16
C HIS A 401 15.42 12.51 -22.58
N PHE A 402 16.42 11.89 -21.96
CA PHE A 402 17.52 12.62 -21.32
C PHE A 402 18.63 13.06 -22.28
N PHE A 403 18.92 12.28 -23.32
CA PHE A 403 20.09 12.45 -24.19
C PHE A 403 19.73 12.61 -25.67
N GLY A 404 18.45 12.60 -26.02
CA GLY A 404 17.95 12.76 -27.39
C GLY A 404 18.09 11.52 -28.28
N LYS A 405 18.73 10.45 -27.80
CA LYS A 405 18.88 9.17 -28.50
C LYS A 405 19.18 8.01 -27.55
N PRO A 406 18.85 6.76 -27.93
CA PRO A 406 19.37 5.59 -27.23
C PRO A 406 20.90 5.58 -27.26
N LEU A 407 21.51 5.25 -26.12
CA LEU A 407 22.96 5.10 -25.98
C LEU A 407 23.41 3.63 -26.14
N SER A 408 22.48 2.69 -26.12
CA SER A 408 22.74 1.26 -26.29
C SER A 408 22.50 0.81 -27.73
N ASP A 409 23.49 0.16 -28.34
CA ASP A 409 23.36 -0.46 -29.67
C ASP A 409 22.39 -1.67 -29.68
N THR A 410 21.95 -2.11 -28.50
CA THR A 410 20.96 -3.18 -28.30
C THR A 410 19.52 -2.68 -28.25
N ALA A 411 19.25 -1.43 -28.65
CA ALA A 411 17.90 -0.86 -28.63
C ALA A 411 17.03 -1.52 -29.73
N VAL A 412 16.16 -2.46 -29.35
CA VAL A 412 15.29 -3.18 -30.30
C VAL A 412 13.89 -2.55 -30.39
N HIS A 413 13.45 -1.81 -29.36
CA HIS A 413 12.12 -1.21 -29.29
C HIS A 413 12.15 0.12 -28.55
N LEU A 414 11.34 1.08 -29.00
CA LEU A 414 11.12 2.38 -28.38
C LEU A 414 9.61 2.62 -28.32
N ASP A 415 9.05 2.66 -27.11
CA ASP A 415 7.64 3.00 -26.91
C ASP A 415 7.46 4.52 -26.93
N GLN A 416 6.99 5.03 -28.06
CA GLN A 416 6.78 6.47 -28.26
C GLN A 416 5.81 7.06 -27.22
N ASN A 417 4.81 6.31 -26.77
CA ASN A 417 3.85 6.80 -25.78
C ASN A 417 4.54 7.09 -24.44
N VAL A 418 5.51 6.26 -24.05
CA VAL A 418 6.29 6.48 -22.82
C VAL A 418 7.20 7.70 -22.96
N VAL A 419 7.84 7.88 -24.12
CA VAL A 419 8.67 9.06 -24.41
C VAL A 419 7.83 10.34 -24.34
N ASP A 420 6.61 10.33 -24.89
CA ASP A 420 5.69 11.46 -24.87
C ASP A 420 5.25 11.82 -23.45
N ILE A 421 4.97 10.81 -22.61
CA ILE A 421 4.68 10.99 -21.17
C ILE A 421 5.87 11.63 -20.46
N LEU A 422 7.10 11.13 -20.69
CA LEU A 422 8.30 11.68 -20.07
C LEU A 422 8.54 13.14 -20.49
N ASN A 423 8.48 13.44 -21.79
CA ASN A 423 8.63 14.80 -22.30
C ASN A 423 7.57 15.77 -21.76
N LYS A 424 6.36 15.28 -21.48
CA LYS A 424 5.26 16.09 -20.96
C LYS A 424 5.36 16.35 -19.46
N TYR A 425 5.77 15.36 -18.67
CA TYR A 425 5.65 15.37 -17.21
C TYR A 425 6.97 15.28 -16.43
N ASP A 426 8.11 15.03 -17.07
CA ASP A 426 9.44 15.00 -16.47
C ASP A 426 10.23 16.26 -16.87
N LYS A 427 9.78 17.43 -16.39
CA LYS A 427 10.34 18.75 -16.70
C LYS A 427 11.12 19.36 -15.55
#